data_AF-A0A3S3UFA7-F1
#
_entry.id   AF-A0A3S3UFA7-F1
#
_cell.length_a   1.000
_cell.length_b   1.000
_cell.length_c   1.000
_cell.angle_alpha   90.00
_cell.angle_beta   90.00
_cell.angle_gamma   90.00
#
_symmetry.space_group_name_H-M   'P 1'
#
loop_
_entity.id
_entity.type
_entity.pdbx_description
1 polymer ?
#
loop_
_entity_poly.entity_id
_entity_poly.type
_entity_poly.pdbx_seq_one_letter_code
_entity_poly.pdbx_strand_id
1 'polypeptide(L)'
;MKKYFFNLSIIFFAVTANFTSPAFSGVLQKDLQNTPDFDQAAKETHDDREGGWWDELPKEKKALYTNISAAAFITLYGMADWDYGSGGFHFADEGWFEKDSKYGGADKAGHFWSTYAVADAFTGLYKHWGYDKKTAGRYGVFSSWAVQTIMELDDGTSQTQGFDWGDMTMNTLGALTSMLMEQYPELDRKIDFRVEYALNVPVQGIFDDYSNMYYALVVKLDGFDQLQHSWLQWAELHAGYCTRGYDTSEPDQERRVYLGISFN
;
A
#
# COMPACT_ATOMS: atom_id res chain seq x y z
N MET A 1 35.60 -18.18 11.81
CA MET A 1 34.32 -18.89 11.67
C MET A 1 33.26 -18.14 12.46
N LYS A 2 32.53 -17.22 11.82
CA LYS A 2 31.44 -16.48 12.46
C LYS A 2 30.17 -17.33 12.34
N LYS A 3 29.52 -17.58 13.46
CA LYS A 3 28.34 -18.43 13.61
C LYS A 3 27.16 -17.79 12.88
N TYR A 4 26.54 -18.53 11.97
CA TYR A 4 25.23 -18.22 11.40
C TYR A 4 24.19 -18.49 12.49
N PHE A 5 23.65 -17.45 13.10
CA PHE A 5 22.45 -17.58 13.93
C PHE A 5 21.24 -17.28 13.05
N PHE A 6 20.55 -18.35 12.65
CA PHE A 6 19.22 -18.26 12.07
C PHE A 6 18.27 -18.07 13.26
N ASN A 7 17.94 -16.82 13.61
CA ASN A 7 16.91 -16.56 14.62
C ASN A 7 15.54 -16.79 13.96
N LEU A 8 14.99 -17.98 14.16
CA LEU A 8 13.60 -18.27 13.85
C LEU A 8 12.72 -17.64 14.94
N SER A 9 12.27 -16.42 14.71
CA SER A 9 11.23 -15.79 15.54
C SER A 9 9.86 -16.21 15.02
N ILE A 10 9.19 -17.12 15.73
CA ILE A 10 7.77 -17.40 15.52
C ILE A 10 7.01 -16.27 16.22
N ILE A 11 6.57 -15.28 15.47
CA ILE A 11 5.74 -14.20 16.00
C ILE A 11 4.29 -14.66 15.92
N PHE A 12 3.69 -14.96 17.07
CA PHE A 12 2.25 -15.16 17.19
C PHE A 12 1.60 -13.80 17.41
N PHE A 13 0.84 -13.32 16.44
CA PHE A 13 -0.09 -12.23 16.65
C PHE A 13 -1.49 -12.79 16.86
N ALA A 14 -2.02 -12.55 18.05
CA ALA A 14 -3.45 -12.59 18.32
C ALA A 14 -3.85 -11.18 18.78
N VAL A 15 -4.20 -10.32 17.82
CA VAL A 15 -5.08 -9.18 18.08
C VAL A 15 -6.00 -9.03 16.88
N THR A 16 -7.26 -9.36 17.15
CA THR A 16 -8.42 -9.18 16.29
C THR A 16 -8.71 -7.69 16.12
N ALA A 17 -8.52 -7.17 14.92
CA ALA A 17 -9.30 -6.07 14.36
C ALA A 17 -9.19 -6.16 12.84
N ASN A 18 -10.29 -6.51 12.18
CA ASN A 18 -10.39 -6.57 10.73
C ASN A 18 -10.05 -5.20 10.13
N PHE A 19 -8.83 -5.05 9.62
CA PHE A 19 -8.57 -4.22 8.45
C PHE A 19 -8.55 -5.12 7.21
N THR A 20 -9.63 -5.87 7.03
CA THR A 20 -9.95 -6.44 5.73
C THR A 20 -10.36 -5.29 4.83
N SER A 21 -9.57 -5.02 3.79
CA SER A 21 -10.03 -4.21 2.65
C SER A 21 -11.37 -4.80 2.18
N PRO A 22 -12.50 -4.10 2.30
CA PRO A 22 -13.76 -4.66 1.88
C PRO A 22 -13.76 -4.72 0.37
N ALA A 23 -13.76 -5.94 -0.17
CA ALA A 23 -14.46 -6.25 -1.39
C ALA A 23 -15.92 -5.77 -1.23
N PHE A 24 -16.14 -4.51 -1.59
CA PHE A 24 -17.43 -3.83 -1.50
C PHE A 24 -18.31 -4.29 -2.67
N SER A 25 -18.83 -5.52 -2.62
CA SER A 25 -19.93 -5.91 -3.52
C SER A 25 -20.78 -7.13 -3.10
N GLY A 26 -20.49 -7.82 -1.99
CA GLY A 26 -21.10 -9.14 -1.75
C GLY A 26 -22.20 -9.24 -0.69
N VAL A 27 -22.15 -8.43 0.37
CA VAL A 27 -22.82 -8.78 1.64
C VAL A 27 -24.02 -7.89 2.00
N LEU A 28 -24.18 -6.71 1.38
CA LEU A 28 -25.31 -5.81 1.68
C LEU A 28 -26.67 -6.27 1.11
N GLN A 29 -26.72 -7.27 0.23
CA GLN A 29 -27.97 -7.63 -0.46
C GLN A 29 -28.78 -8.74 0.24
N LYS A 30 -28.19 -9.48 1.19
CA LYS A 30 -28.82 -10.68 1.75
C LYS A 30 -29.57 -10.46 3.07
N ASP A 31 -29.23 -9.40 3.83
CA ASP A 31 -29.80 -9.15 5.16
C ASP A 31 -30.97 -8.15 5.16
N LEU A 32 -31.37 -7.61 4.00
CA LEU A 32 -32.53 -6.71 3.86
C LEU A 32 -33.88 -7.43 3.68
N GLN A 33 -33.92 -8.76 3.68
CA GLN A 33 -35.13 -9.51 3.32
C GLN A 33 -36.02 -9.93 4.51
N ASN A 34 -35.64 -9.69 5.77
CA ASN A 34 -36.38 -10.18 6.94
C ASN A 34 -36.48 -9.19 8.12
N THR A 35 -36.97 -7.97 7.87
CA THR A 35 -37.41 -7.07 8.95
C THR A 35 -38.81 -6.51 8.69
N PRO A 36 -39.66 -6.33 9.73
CA PRO A 36 -41.02 -5.84 9.55
C PRO A 36 -41.04 -4.42 9.01
N ASP A 37 -41.93 -4.22 8.04
CA ASP A 37 -42.43 -3.01 7.41
C ASP A 37 -42.01 -1.66 8.06
N PHE A 38 -40.92 -1.08 7.53
CA PHE A 38 -40.48 0.30 7.76
C PHE A 38 -40.97 1.27 6.65
N ASP A 39 -41.88 0.84 5.76
CA ASP A 39 -42.26 1.63 4.58
C ASP A 39 -43.12 2.86 4.88
N GLN A 40 -43.60 3.03 6.11
CA GLN A 40 -44.42 4.18 6.49
C GLN A 40 -43.66 5.31 7.19
N ALA A 41 -42.43 5.09 7.66
CA ALA A 41 -41.60 6.13 8.28
C ALA A 41 -40.48 6.66 7.36
N ALA A 42 -40.17 5.96 6.26
CA ALA A 42 -39.17 6.37 5.28
C ALA A 42 -39.73 7.24 4.12
N LYS A 43 -41.03 7.54 4.12
CA LYS A 43 -41.70 8.29 3.03
C LYS A 43 -41.75 9.80 3.20
N GLU A 44 -41.13 10.37 4.22
CA GLU A 44 -41.02 11.83 4.41
C GLU A 44 -39.61 12.30 4.78
N THR A 45 -38.59 11.75 4.12
CA THR A 45 -37.31 12.46 3.97
C THR A 45 -36.97 12.51 2.49
N HIS A 46 -37.54 13.50 1.81
CA HIS A 46 -36.94 14.02 0.60
C HIS A 46 -35.49 14.44 0.93
N ASP A 47 -34.50 13.65 0.52
CA ASP A 47 -33.08 14.04 0.60
C ASP A 47 -32.83 15.09 -0.49
N ASP A 48 -33.22 16.33 -0.20
CA ASP A 48 -33.04 17.50 -1.06
C ASP A 48 -31.60 18.05 -1.01
N ARG A 49 -30.60 17.19 -0.76
CA ARG A 49 -29.19 17.61 -0.90
C ARG A 49 -28.88 17.75 -2.39
N GLU A 50 -29.01 18.98 -2.89
CA GLU A 50 -28.36 19.42 -4.12
C GLU A 50 -26.91 18.90 -4.10
N GLY A 51 -26.53 18.12 -5.13
CA GLY A 51 -25.19 17.53 -5.21
C GLY A 51 -24.13 18.61 -5.07
N GLY A 52 -23.10 18.36 -4.26
CA GLY A 52 -22.03 19.34 -4.09
C GLY A 52 -21.30 19.58 -5.42
N TRP A 53 -20.50 20.66 -5.51
CA TRP A 53 -19.72 20.98 -6.73
C TRP A 53 -18.89 19.79 -7.24
N TRP A 54 -18.45 18.90 -6.34
CA TRP A 54 -17.73 17.67 -6.68
C TRP A 54 -18.63 16.66 -7.39
N ASP A 55 -19.85 16.44 -6.91
CA ASP A 55 -20.75 15.41 -7.42
C ASP A 55 -21.13 15.66 -8.88
N GLU A 56 -21.31 16.93 -9.24
CA GLU A 56 -21.64 17.41 -10.58
C GLU A 56 -20.48 17.31 -11.59
N LEU A 57 -19.24 17.13 -11.14
CA LEU A 57 -18.09 17.06 -12.05
C LEU A 57 -18.11 15.80 -12.93
N PRO A 58 -17.76 15.91 -14.22
CA PRO A 58 -17.43 14.76 -15.05
C PRO A 58 -16.31 13.92 -14.41
N LYS A 59 -16.41 12.60 -14.54
CA LYS A 59 -15.43 11.65 -13.96
C LYS A 59 -13.99 11.88 -14.43
N GLU A 60 -13.80 12.47 -15.60
CA GLU A 60 -12.48 12.86 -16.15
C GLU A 60 -11.89 14.04 -15.39
N LYS A 61 -12.72 15.00 -14.96
CA LYS A 61 -12.31 16.11 -14.10
C LYS A 61 -12.01 15.64 -12.68
N LYS A 62 -12.83 14.74 -12.13
CA LYS A 62 -12.56 14.09 -10.84
C LYS A 62 -11.20 13.38 -10.86
N ALA A 63 -10.93 12.59 -11.90
CA ALA A 63 -9.64 11.92 -12.07
C ALA A 63 -8.47 12.91 -12.18
N LEU A 64 -8.59 13.93 -13.02
CA LEU A 64 -7.55 14.96 -13.19
C LEU A 64 -7.24 15.67 -11.86
N TYR A 65 -8.27 16.17 -11.17
CA TYR A 65 -8.08 16.88 -9.90
C TYR A 65 -7.51 15.98 -8.82
N THR A 66 -7.89 14.71 -8.78
CA THR A 66 -7.33 13.77 -7.80
C THR A 66 -5.85 13.52 -8.06
N ASN A 67 -5.43 13.37 -9.31
CA ASN A 67 -4.01 13.20 -9.66
C ASN A 67 -3.20 14.45 -9.31
N ILE A 68 -3.70 15.64 -9.66
CA ILE A 68 -3.05 16.91 -9.32
C ILE A 68 -2.96 17.07 -7.80
N SER A 69 -4.04 16.78 -7.06
CA SER A 69 -4.04 16.87 -5.61
C SER A 69 -3.10 15.86 -4.96
N ALA A 70 -3.00 14.64 -5.48
CA ALA A 70 -2.05 13.63 -4.98
C ALA A 70 -0.60 14.04 -5.21
N ALA A 71 -0.27 14.52 -6.42
CA ALA A 71 1.05 15.05 -6.74
C ALA A 71 1.40 16.29 -5.88
N ALA A 72 0.47 17.25 -5.77
CA ALA A 72 0.67 18.42 -4.94
C ALA A 72 0.83 18.05 -3.45
N PHE A 73 0.05 17.09 -2.95
CA PHE A 73 0.17 16.60 -1.59
C PHE A 73 1.56 16.02 -1.33
N ILE A 74 2.06 15.14 -2.20
CA ILE A 74 3.36 14.51 -1.96
C ILE A 74 4.52 15.51 -2.07
N THR A 75 4.50 16.41 -3.06
CA THR A 75 5.50 17.48 -3.16
C THR A 75 5.49 18.36 -1.92
N LEU A 76 4.31 18.81 -1.46
CA LEU A 76 4.21 19.67 -0.27
C LEU A 76 4.62 18.95 1.02
N TYR A 77 4.31 17.65 1.13
CA TYR A 77 4.78 16.83 2.24
C TYR A 77 6.31 16.73 2.22
N GLY A 78 6.92 16.37 1.09
CA GLY A 78 8.37 16.23 0.96
C GLY A 78 9.13 17.56 1.11
N MET A 79 8.52 18.70 0.77
CA MET A 79 9.08 20.02 1.13
C MET A 79 9.17 20.23 2.64
N ALA A 80 8.24 19.66 3.42
CA ALA A 80 8.20 19.79 4.86
C ALA A 80 9.07 18.73 5.58
N ASP A 81 9.16 17.52 5.02
CA ASP A 81 9.72 16.34 5.70
C ASP A 81 11.05 15.86 5.09
N TRP A 82 11.20 15.99 3.77
CA TRP A 82 12.32 15.44 2.99
C TRP A 82 13.16 16.50 2.28
N ASP A 83 13.04 17.75 2.73
CA ASP A 83 13.81 18.91 2.26
C ASP A 83 13.76 19.19 0.73
N TYR A 84 12.67 18.83 0.06
CA TYR A 84 12.52 19.08 -1.40
C TYR A 84 12.81 20.53 -1.80
N GLY A 85 13.58 20.69 -2.86
CA GLY A 85 14.03 21.99 -3.38
C GLY A 85 15.17 22.64 -2.59
N SER A 86 15.71 21.99 -1.56
CA SER A 86 16.87 22.49 -0.80
C SER A 86 18.17 22.43 -1.61
N GLY A 87 18.25 21.61 -2.65
CA GLY A 87 19.41 21.38 -3.49
C GLY A 87 19.15 21.54 -4.99
N GLY A 88 20.21 21.39 -5.79
CA GLY A 88 20.09 21.22 -7.24
C GLY A 88 19.80 19.75 -7.59
N PHE A 89 19.18 19.51 -8.76
CA PHE A 89 18.84 18.15 -9.16
C PHE A 89 20.08 17.24 -9.24
N HIS A 90 20.03 16.08 -8.59
CA HIS A 90 21.09 15.10 -8.57
C HIS A 90 20.54 13.66 -8.48
N PHE A 91 21.37 12.70 -8.89
CA PHE A 91 21.08 11.28 -8.77
C PHE A 91 21.74 10.73 -7.49
N ALA A 92 21.05 9.83 -6.81
CA ALA A 92 21.57 9.02 -5.71
C ALA A 92 21.83 7.57 -6.17
N ASP A 93 22.65 6.87 -5.40
CA ASP A 93 22.76 5.41 -5.43
C ASP A 93 22.59 4.94 -4.00
N GLU A 94 21.37 4.52 -3.67
CA GLU A 94 21.02 4.14 -2.30
C GLU A 94 21.33 2.67 -1.99
N GLY A 95 21.73 1.90 -3.00
CA GLY A 95 21.80 0.45 -2.96
C GLY A 95 20.43 -0.22 -2.96
N TRP A 96 20.43 -1.56 -2.92
CA TRP A 96 19.24 -2.39 -2.86
C TRP A 96 19.07 -2.91 -1.43
N PHE A 97 19.11 -4.24 -1.27
CA PHE A 97 18.94 -4.95 -0.01
C PHE A 97 20.29 -5.39 0.56
N GLU A 98 21.38 -4.70 0.24
CA GLU A 98 22.69 -4.95 0.85
C GLU A 98 22.70 -4.50 2.33
N LYS A 99 23.77 -4.86 3.06
CA LYS A 99 23.87 -4.46 4.47
C LYS A 99 24.25 -3.00 4.61
N ASP A 100 25.01 -2.49 3.66
CA ASP A 100 25.59 -1.17 3.61
C ASP A 100 24.78 -0.19 2.74
N SER A 101 23.60 -0.58 2.26
CA SER A 101 22.65 0.33 1.61
C SER A 101 22.06 1.31 2.62
N LYS A 102 21.68 2.51 2.16
CA LYS A 102 21.27 3.65 2.99
C LYS A 102 20.16 3.29 3.98
N TYR A 103 19.13 2.61 3.48
CA TYR A 103 17.96 2.18 4.25
C TYR A 103 17.87 0.66 4.44
N GLY A 104 18.95 -0.06 4.18
CA GLY A 104 18.94 -1.53 4.22
C GLY A 104 17.91 -2.14 3.26
N GLY A 105 17.45 -1.41 2.24
CA GLY A 105 16.41 -1.83 1.30
C GLY A 105 14.96 -1.75 1.79
N ALA A 106 14.70 -1.22 2.99
CA ALA A 106 13.31 -0.97 3.42
C ALA A 106 12.63 0.10 2.57
N ASP A 107 13.37 1.13 2.21
CA ASP A 107 12.95 2.17 1.27
C ASP A 107 12.48 1.59 -0.08
N LYS A 108 13.30 0.76 -0.71
CA LYS A 108 12.95 -0.01 -1.91
C LYS A 108 11.66 -0.84 -1.73
N ALA A 109 11.48 -1.48 -0.57
CA ALA A 109 10.26 -2.22 -0.25
C ALA A 109 9.03 -1.29 -0.06
N GLY A 110 9.25 -0.12 0.54
CA GLY A 110 8.30 0.98 0.68
C GLY A 110 7.82 1.49 -0.67
N HIS A 111 8.72 1.79 -1.60
CA HIS A 111 8.39 2.21 -2.97
C HIS A 111 7.54 1.19 -3.72
N PHE A 112 7.89 -0.10 -3.63
CA PHE A 112 7.07 -1.16 -4.22
C PHE A 112 5.68 -1.23 -3.60
N TRP A 113 5.60 -1.33 -2.27
CA TRP A 113 4.33 -1.56 -1.59
C TRP A 113 3.40 -0.35 -1.67
N SER A 114 3.93 0.85 -1.44
CA SER A 114 3.14 2.09 -1.51
C SER A 114 2.59 2.30 -2.91
N THR A 115 3.40 2.08 -3.96
CA THR A 115 2.93 2.21 -5.33
C THR A 115 1.87 1.17 -5.69
N TYR A 116 2.05 -0.07 -5.24
CA TYR A 116 1.04 -1.12 -5.38
C TYR A 116 -0.29 -0.72 -4.71
N ALA A 117 -0.25 -0.31 -3.45
CA ALA A 117 -1.44 0.06 -2.67
C ALA A 117 -2.15 1.30 -3.25
N VAL A 118 -1.39 2.31 -3.67
CA VAL A 118 -1.91 3.53 -4.29
C VAL A 118 -2.53 3.24 -5.66
N ALA A 119 -1.94 2.33 -6.44
CA ALA A 119 -2.50 1.89 -7.73
C ALA A 119 -3.86 1.20 -7.56
N ASP A 120 -3.98 0.32 -6.57
CA ASP A 120 -5.25 -0.35 -6.24
C ASP A 120 -6.30 0.64 -5.72
N ALA A 121 -5.90 1.58 -4.87
CA ALA A 121 -6.78 2.63 -4.36
C ALA A 121 -7.33 3.51 -5.49
N PHE A 122 -6.47 4.00 -6.40
CA PHE A 122 -6.92 4.75 -7.57
C PHE A 122 -7.82 3.91 -8.48
N THR A 123 -7.49 2.64 -8.70
CA THR A 123 -8.31 1.72 -9.49
C THR A 123 -9.71 1.59 -8.91
N GLY A 124 -9.82 1.37 -7.60
CA GLY A 124 -11.09 1.33 -6.88
C GLY A 124 -11.88 2.63 -6.99
N LEU A 125 -11.20 3.78 -6.84
CA LEU A 125 -11.80 5.10 -6.95
C LEU A 125 -12.36 5.38 -8.37
N TYR A 126 -11.63 4.99 -9.41
CA TYR A 126 -12.09 5.16 -10.78
C TYR A 126 -13.23 4.20 -11.13
N LYS A 127 -13.23 2.97 -10.63
CA LYS A 127 -14.42 2.09 -10.71
C LYS A 127 -15.64 2.75 -10.06
N HIS A 128 -15.45 3.35 -8.88
CA HIS A 128 -16.52 4.05 -8.16
C HIS A 128 -17.13 5.22 -8.95
N TRP A 129 -16.34 5.95 -9.74
CA TRP A 129 -16.84 7.00 -10.63
C TRP A 129 -17.38 6.51 -11.99
N GLY A 130 -17.48 5.19 -12.18
CA GLY A 130 -18.09 4.60 -13.38
C GLY A 130 -17.16 4.49 -14.58
N TYR A 131 -15.85 4.38 -14.37
CA TYR A 131 -14.95 3.84 -15.39
C TYR A 131 -15.14 2.31 -15.48
N ASP A 132 -15.06 1.75 -16.68
CA ASP A 132 -15.05 0.29 -16.84
C ASP A 132 -13.79 -0.30 -16.20
N LYS A 133 -13.84 -1.59 -15.84
CA LYS A 133 -12.77 -2.30 -15.13
C LYS A 133 -11.39 -2.08 -15.77
N LYS A 134 -11.31 -2.18 -17.10
CA LYS A 134 -10.04 -2.09 -17.83
C LYS A 134 -9.48 -0.67 -17.85
N THR A 135 -10.34 0.32 -18.06
CA THR A 135 -9.93 1.73 -18.01
C THR A 135 -9.52 2.15 -16.60
N ALA A 136 -10.31 1.76 -15.59
CA ALA A 136 -10.01 2.06 -14.19
C ALA A 136 -8.67 1.48 -13.76
N GLY A 137 -8.38 0.21 -14.07
CA GLY A 137 -7.09 -0.40 -13.74
C GLY A 137 -5.90 0.28 -14.42
N ARG A 138 -6.03 0.61 -15.72
CA ARG A 138 -4.98 1.34 -16.44
C ARG A 138 -4.73 2.74 -15.87
N TYR A 139 -5.81 3.45 -15.54
CA TYR A 139 -5.70 4.77 -14.97
C TYR A 139 -5.10 4.69 -13.57
N GLY A 140 -5.49 3.73 -12.72
CA GLY A 140 -4.93 3.60 -11.38
C GLY A 140 -3.44 3.30 -11.38
N VAL A 141 -2.99 2.40 -12.25
CA VAL A 141 -1.57 2.08 -12.47
C VAL A 141 -0.79 3.29 -12.98
N PHE A 142 -1.32 4.02 -13.97
CA PHE A 142 -0.65 5.19 -14.51
C PHE A 142 -0.60 6.35 -13.51
N SER A 143 -1.70 6.57 -12.77
CA SER A 143 -1.82 7.63 -11.76
C SER A 143 -0.87 7.42 -10.59
N SER A 144 -0.83 6.21 -10.03
CA SER A 144 0.13 5.87 -8.98
C SER A 144 1.58 6.01 -9.46
N TRP A 145 1.92 5.42 -10.61
CA TRP A 145 3.27 5.53 -11.18
C TRP A 145 3.67 6.98 -11.46
N ALA A 146 2.76 7.81 -11.97
CA ALA A 146 3.03 9.22 -12.23
C ALA A 146 3.25 10.03 -10.95
N VAL A 147 2.44 9.80 -9.91
CA VAL A 147 2.63 10.45 -8.59
C VAL A 147 3.98 10.07 -7.99
N GLN A 148 4.35 8.79 -8.06
CA GLN A 148 5.63 8.32 -7.54
C GLN A 148 6.81 8.81 -8.38
N THR A 149 6.65 8.90 -9.70
CA THR A 149 7.68 9.52 -10.56
C THR A 149 7.90 10.99 -10.19
N ILE A 150 6.85 11.72 -9.81
CA ILE A 150 6.97 13.11 -9.34
C ILE A 150 7.73 13.14 -7.99
N MET A 151 7.42 12.23 -7.06
CA MET A 151 8.17 12.06 -5.81
C MET A 151 9.67 11.88 -6.09
N GLU A 152 10.08 10.93 -6.93
CA GLU A 152 11.50 10.71 -7.24
C GLU A 152 12.18 11.92 -7.89
N LEU A 153 11.46 12.63 -8.76
CA LEU A 153 11.97 13.86 -9.37
C LEU A 153 12.19 14.95 -8.33
N ASP A 154 11.31 15.03 -7.33
CA ASP A 154 11.43 15.96 -6.22
C ASP A 154 12.53 15.50 -5.23
N ASP A 155 12.70 14.20 -4.98
CA ASP A 155 13.82 13.61 -4.23
C ASP A 155 15.15 14.02 -4.88
N GLY A 156 15.22 14.06 -6.22
CA GLY A 156 16.36 14.58 -6.95
C GLY A 156 16.77 16.00 -6.54
N THR A 157 15.85 16.81 -6.02
CA THR A 157 16.10 18.19 -5.55
C THR A 157 16.37 18.32 -4.06
N SER A 158 16.30 17.21 -3.31
CA SER A 158 16.67 17.13 -1.89
C SER A 158 18.20 17.20 -1.71
N GLN A 159 18.70 17.64 -0.56
CA GLN A 159 20.13 17.51 -0.21
C GLN A 159 20.46 16.19 0.48
N THR A 160 19.46 15.53 1.07
CA THR A 160 19.60 14.32 1.88
C THR A 160 19.14 13.05 1.17
N GLN A 161 18.16 13.18 0.26
CA GLN A 161 17.70 12.14 -0.65
C GLN A 161 18.47 12.22 -1.98
N GLY A 162 17.79 11.94 -3.09
CA GLY A 162 18.27 12.06 -4.46
C GLY A 162 17.44 11.16 -5.38
N PHE A 163 17.47 11.39 -6.69
CA PHE A 163 16.74 10.53 -7.62
C PHE A 163 17.46 9.19 -7.71
N ASP A 164 16.81 8.08 -7.34
CA ASP A 164 17.37 6.74 -7.41
C ASP A 164 16.62 5.86 -8.42
N TRP A 165 17.38 5.17 -9.28
CA TRP A 165 16.80 4.29 -10.30
C TRP A 165 16.25 2.98 -9.72
N GLY A 166 16.74 2.55 -8.56
CA GLY A 166 16.18 1.44 -7.79
C GLY A 166 14.78 1.77 -7.30
N ASP A 167 14.53 2.98 -6.80
CA ASP A 167 13.19 3.42 -6.38
C ASP A 167 12.23 3.52 -7.54
N MET A 168 12.64 4.17 -8.64
CA MET A 168 11.85 4.16 -9.88
C MET A 168 11.53 2.73 -10.37
N THR A 169 12.45 1.79 -10.18
CA THR A 169 12.21 0.38 -10.53
C THR A 169 11.17 -0.24 -9.60
N MET A 170 11.27 -0.03 -8.30
CA MET A 170 10.33 -0.56 -7.31
C MET A 170 8.93 0.06 -7.45
N ASN A 171 8.84 1.37 -7.70
CA ASN A 171 7.60 2.05 -8.05
C ASN A 171 6.96 1.39 -9.29
N THR A 172 7.75 1.16 -10.34
CA THR A 172 7.26 0.50 -11.56
C THR A 172 6.79 -0.92 -11.29
N LEU A 173 7.52 -1.71 -10.50
CA LEU A 173 7.14 -3.07 -10.14
C LEU A 173 5.86 -3.10 -9.28
N GLY A 174 5.71 -2.18 -8.34
CA GLY A 174 4.50 -2.03 -7.53
C GLY A 174 3.27 -1.74 -8.38
N ALA A 175 3.37 -0.74 -9.27
CA ALA A 175 2.30 -0.38 -10.21
C ALA A 175 1.91 -1.55 -11.12
N LEU A 176 2.90 -2.25 -11.69
CA LEU A 176 2.64 -3.41 -12.55
C LEU A 176 2.07 -4.61 -11.77
N THR A 177 2.42 -4.75 -10.49
CA THR A 177 1.84 -5.79 -9.63
C THR A 177 0.36 -5.56 -9.39
N SER A 178 -0.07 -4.32 -9.15
CA SER A 178 -1.51 -3.97 -9.07
C SER A 178 -2.22 -4.31 -10.39
N MET A 179 -1.62 -3.95 -11.51
CA MET A 179 -2.15 -4.31 -12.84
C MET A 179 -2.28 -5.83 -13.03
N LEU A 180 -1.34 -6.61 -12.49
CA LEU A 180 -1.33 -8.07 -12.55
C LEU A 180 -2.47 -8.65 -11.69
N MET A 181 -2.60 -8.20 -10.44
CA MET A 181 -3.66 -8.67 -9.53
C MET A 181 -5.06 -8.36 -10.07
N GLU A 182 -5.25 -7.16 -10.63
CA GLU A 182 -6.53 -6.74 -11.24
C GLU A 182 -6.91 -7.60 -12.47
N GLN A 183 -5.91 -8.02 -13.25
CA GLN A 183 -6.09 -8.88 -14.44
C GLN A 183 -6.32 -10.35 -14.08
N TYR A 184 -5.75 -10.82 -12.97
CA TYR A 184 -5.83 -12.21 -12.53
C TYR A 184 -6.43 -12.30 -11.11
N PRO A 185 -7.76 -12.18 -10.94
CA PRO A 185 -8.40 -12.24 -9.63
C PRO A 185 -8.13 -13.53 -8.84
N GLU A 186 -7.86 -14.63 -9.55
CA GLU A 186 -7.46 -15.90 -8.93
C GLU A 186 -6.08 -15.85 -8.27
N LEU A 187 -5.20 -14.95 -8.71
CA LEU A 187 -3.92 -14.68 -8.06
C LEU A 187 -4.12 -13.78 -6.84
N ASP A 188 -4.90 -12.71 -6.99
CA ASP A 188 -5.26 -11.76 -5.94
C ASP A 188 -5.96 -12.44 -4.74
N ARG A 189 -6.78 -13.45 -5.01
CA ARG A 189 -7.37 -14.31 -3.97
C ARG A 189 -6.34 -15.07 -3.14
N LYS A 190 -5.16 -15.37 -3.69
CA LYS A 190 -4.16 -16.28 -3.10
C LYS A 190 -2.94 -15.56 -2.54
N ILE A 191 -2.58 -14.41 -3.11
CA ILE A 191 -1.38 -13.66 -2.76
C ILE A 191 -1.78 -12.26 -2.28
N ASP A 192 -1.11 -11.77 -1.27
CA ASP A 192 -1.28 -10.42 -0.75
C ASP A 192 0.09 -9.83 -0.39
N PHE A 193 0.24 -8.51 -0.53
CA PHE A 193 1.43 -7.76 -0.13
C PHE A 193 1.04 -6.82 1.00
N ARG A 194 1.53 -7.09 2.21
CA ARG A 194 1.14 -6.36 3.42
C ARG A 194 2.29 -5.54 3.97
N VAL A 195 1.92 -4.40 4.55
CA VAL A 195 2.76 -3.66 5.48
C VAL A 195 2.08 -3.69 6.84
N GLU A 196 2.82 -4.17 7.83
CA GLU A 196 2.45 -4.07 9.23
C GLU A 196 3.28 -2.97 9.88
N TYR A 197 2.64 -2.17 10.72
CA TYR A 197 3.28 -1.08 11.43
C TYR A 197 3.28 -1.39 12.92
N ALA A 198 4.47 -1.53 13.49
CA ALA A 198 4.64 -1.88 14.89
C ALA A 198 5.53 -0.86 15.59
N LEU A 199 4.96 -0.12 16.54
CA LEU A 199 5.58 0.92 17.36
C LEU A 199 6.65 0.34 18.32
N ASN A 200 7.77 -0.10 17.76
CA ASN A 200 8.89 -0.69 18.50
C ASN A 200 9.93 0.38 18.88
N VAL A 201 10.11 1.39 18.03
CA VAL A 201 11.02 2.52 18.23
C VAL A 201 10.26 3.85 18.05
N PRO A 202 10.79 4.98 18.54
CA PRO A 202 10.16 6.28 18.31
C PRO A 202 9.98 6.55 16.82
N VAL A 203 8.78 7.02 16.45
CA VAL A 203 8.38 7.33 15.07
C VAL A 203 9.23 8.48 14.53
N GLN A 204 9.85 8.30 13.37
CA GLN A 204 10.72 9.31 12.73
C GLN A 204 10.03 10.09 11.61
N GLY A 205 8.94 9.55 11.06
CA GLY A 205 8.10 10.18 10.04
C GLY A 205 6.88 9.31 9.75
N ILE A 206 6.01 9.71 8.81
CA ILE A 206 4.81 8.92 8.48
C ILE A 206 5.11 7.92 7.34
N PHE A 207 5.92 8.32 6.36
CA PHE A 207 6.14 7.56 5.14
C PHE A 207 7.51 6.86 5.07
N ASP A 208 8.45 7.25 5.92
CA ASP A 208 9.86 6.84 5.93
C ASP A 208 10.31 6.25 7.28
N ASP A 209 9.37 5.92 8.17
CA ASP A 209 9.63 5.28 9.47
C ASP A 209 9.88 3.77 9.33
N TYR A 210 10.89 3.45 8.54
CA TYR A 210 11.23 2.10 8.11
C TYR A 210 11.52 1.16 9.27
N SER A 211 12.03 1.66 10.40
CA SER A 211 12.29 0.83 11.58
C SER A 211 11.03 0.24 12.23
N ASN A 212 9.85 0.81 11.96
CA ASN A 212 8.57 0.32 12.47
C ASN A 212 7.73 -0.41 11.40
N MET A 213 8.20 -0.47 10.15
CA MET A 213 7.50 -1.12 9.03
C MET A 213 7.98 -2.56 8.78
N TYR A 214 7.03 -3.46 8.57
CA TYR A 214 7.27 -4.87 8.25
C TYR A 214 6.56 -5.20 6.94
N TYR A 215 7.32 -5.54 5.91
CA TYR A 215 6.80 -5.86 4.58
C TYR A 215 6.64 -7.37 4.46
N ALA A 216 5.50 -7.87 4.00
CA ALA A 216 5.24 -9.30 3.87
C ALA A 216 4.57 -9.65 2.54
N LEU A 217 5.08 -10.71 1.89
CA LEU A 217 4.31 -11.51 0.93
C LEU A 217 3.51 -12.54 1.72
N VAL A 218 2.20 -12.56 1.52
CA VAL A 218 1.27 -13.44 2.22
C VAL A 218 0.60 -14.38 1.24
N VAL A 219 0.64 -15.68 1.52
CA VAL A 219 -0.15 -16.69 0.83
C VAL A 219 -1.37 -17.02 1.68
N LYS A 220 -2.53 -16.64 1.18
CA LYS A 220 -3.84 -16.82 1.82
C LYS A 220 -4.41 -18.19 1.43
N LEU A 221 -4.57 -19.10 2.40
CA LEU A 221 -4.95 -20.48 2.10
C LEU A 221 -6.45 -20.62 1.74
N ASP A 222 -7.32 -19.71 2.18
CA ASP A 222 -8.72 -19.60 1.73
C ASP A 222 -8.85 -19.27 0.23
N GLY A 223 -7.80 -18.72 -0.38
CA GLY A 223 -7.71 -18.50 -1.82
C GLY A 223 -7.72 -19.79 -2.64
N PHE A 224 -7.43 -20.95 -2.04
CA PHE A 224 -7.41 -22.25 -2.71
C PHE A 224 -8.69 -23.03 -2.42
N ASP A 225 -9.46 -23.31 -3.47
CA ASP A 225 -10.76 -24.01 -3.36
C ASP A 225 -10.66 -25.36 -2.62
N GLN A 226 -9.51 -26.05 -2.69
CA GLN A 226 -9.28 -27.31 -1.98
C GLN A 226 -9.16 -27.16 -0.46
N LEU A 227 -8.81 -25.97 0.03
CA LEU A 227 -8.55 -25.70 1.44
C LEU A 227 -9.73 -25.00 2.14
N GLN A 228 -10.68 -24.44 1.39
CA GLN A 228 -11.87 -23.73 1.88
C GLN A 228 -12.83 -24.55 2.75
N HIS A 229 -12.74 -25.88 2.73
CA HIS A 229 -13.56 -26.75 3.58
C HIS A 229 -12.77 -27.41 4.71
N SER A 230 -11.57 -26.90 4.99
CA SER A 230 -10.69 -27.38 6.03
C SER A 230 -10.37 -26.27 7.02
N TRP A 231 -9.77 -26.63 8.15
CA TRP A 231 -9.29 -25.63 9.10
C TRP A 231 -8.14 -24.76 8.57
N LEU A 232 -7.51 -25.18 7.47
CA LEU A 232 -6.44 -24.41 6.84
C LEU A 232 -6.96 -23.15 6.14
N GLN A 233 -8.27 -23.01 5.89
CA GLN A 233 -8.81 -21.79 5.30
C GLN A 233 -8.50 -20.53 6.14
N TRP A 234 -8.34 -20.69 7.46
CA TRP A 234 -8.01 -19.58 8.35
C TRP A 234 -6.53 -19.26 8.35
N ALA A 235 -5.67 -20.15 7.87
CA ALA A 235 -4.24 -19.97 7.93
C ALA A 235 -3.70 -19.13 6.76
N GLU A 236 -2.71 -18.30 7.05
CA GLU A 236 -1.93 -17.59 6.03
C GLU A 236 -0.44 -17.84 6.27
N LEU A 237 0.32 -17.96 5.18
CA LEU A 237 1.77 -18.13 5.23
C LEU A 237 2.45 -16.83 4.85
N HIS A 238 3.37 -16.36 5.68
CA HIS A 238 4.03 -15.08 5.54
C HIS A 238 5.51 -15.27 5.22
N ALA A 239 6.01 -14.53 4.25
CA ALA A 239 7.43 -14.33 4.02
C ALA A 239 7.70 -12.83 4.00
N GLY A 240 8.43 -12.33 5.00
CA GLY A 240 8.56 -10.89 5.19
C GLY A 240 9.97 -10.39 5.43
N TYR A 241 10.08 -9.07 5.40
CA TYR A 241 11.30 -8.29 5.47
C TYR A 241 11.10 -7.06 6.35
N CYS A 242 12.05 -6.76 7.22
CA CYS A 242 12.11 -5.49 7.93
C CYS A 242 13.54 -5.09 8.24
N THR A 243 13.73 -3.80 8.49
CA THR A 243 15.00 -3.20 8.89
C THR A 243 14.86 -2.50 10.23
N ARG A 244 15.97 -2.31 10.95
CA ARG A 244 16.03 -1.50 12.17
C ARG A 244 17.34 -0.72 12.21
N GLY A 245 17.28 0.53 12.66
CA GLY A 245 18.45 1.36 12.91
C GLY A 245 19.05 2.03 11.67
N TYR A 246 18.43 1.87 10.49
CA TYR A 246 18.93 2.43 9.24
C TYR A 246 18.52 3.89 9.04
N ASP A 247 17.27 4.22 9.35
CA ASP A 247 16.68 5.56 9.38
C ASP A 247 17.12 6.35 10.64
N THR A 248 17.38 5.67 11.75
CA THR A 248 17.68 6.32 13.05
C THR A 248 19.17 6.60 13.29
N SER A 249 20.06 6.24 12.37
CA SER A 249 21.54 6.31 12.52
C SER A 249 22.07 5.59 13.76
N GLU A 250 21.35 4.59 14.26
CA GLU A 250 21.80 3.78 15.38
C GLU A 250 23.01 2.90 14.99
N PRO A 251 23.94 2.65 15.92
CA PRO A 251 25.14 1.86 15.62
C PRO A 251 24.83 0.40 15.25
N ASP A 252 23.69 -0.12 15.70
CA ASP A 252 23.25 -1.49 15.48
C ASP A 252 22.19 -1.56 14.38
N GLN A 253 22.63 -1.53 13.13
CA GLN A 253 21.79 -1.76 11.96
C GLN A 253 21.46 -3.25 11.79
N GLU A 254 20.18 -3.56 11.68
CA GLU A 254 19.68 -4.93 11.54
C GLU A 254 18.71 -5.07 10.36
N ARG A 255 18.82 -6.18 9.64
CA ARG A 255 17.88 -6.58 8.58
C ARG A 255 17.40 -7.98 8.90
N ARG A 256 16.09 -8.20 8.84
CA ARG A 256 15.46 -9.48 9.17
C ARG A 256 14.60 -9.95 8.02
N VAL A 257 14.85 -11.18 7.58
CA VAL A 257 13.90 -11.96 6.80
C VAL A 257 13.18 -12.89 7.76
N TYR A 258 11.86 -12.99 7.69
CA TYR A 258 11.08 -13.85 8.56
C TYR A 258 10.08 -14.70 7.77
N LEU A 259 9.75 -15.85 8.34
CA LEU A 259 8.64 -16.70 7.90
C LEU A 259 7.64 -16.79 9.04
N GLY A 260 6.36 -16.66 8.72
CA GLY A 260 5.29 -16.63 9.70
C GLY A 260 4.08 -17.46 9.28
N ILE A 261 3.26 -17.81 10.27
CA ILE A 261 1.93 -18.36 10.06
C ILE A 261 0.97 -17.52 10.91
N SER A 262 -0.05 -16.94 10.29
CA SER A 262 -1.14 -16.25 10.98
C SER A 262 -2.44 -17.03 10.81
N PHE A 263 -3.43 -16.71 11.66
CA PHE A 263 -4.80 -17.19 11.52
C PHE A 263 -5.75 -15.99 11.47
N ASN A 264 -6.67 -15.98 10.51
CA ASN A 264 -7.74 -15.00 10.32
C ASN A 264 -9.06 -15.51 10.92
#